data_AF-A0A830AWU0-F1
#
_entry.id   AF-A0A830AWU0-F1
#
_cell.length_a   1.000
_cell.length_b   1.000
_cell.length_c   1.000
_cell.angle_alpha   90.00
_cell.angle_beta   90.00
_cell.angle_gamma   90.00
#
_symmetry.space_group_name_H-M   'P 1'
#
loop_
_entity.id
_entity.type
_entity.pdbx_description
1 polymer ?
#
loop_
_entity_poly.entity_id
_entity_poly.type
_entity_poly.pdbx_seq_one_letter_code
_entity_poly.pdbx_strand_id
1 'polypeptide(L)'
;MAAFKRLLSQTGRRCFLNPIPPPPISLLRHQFSTDPQPSPNPESSSDSSRRPIIIQPVSYPAKPKPPPSEEHQQNSQPENQTSSLDSQDPVNRETRSWSRDEMRYMKDAPPITPVSYPYRVAPLPEDRMKVGEYEKAGRDEGLERERRKIEELRRRGVLSFEKQQEEEDVSLPFPKLIKVDNADQNSKKKGKVIYDLKEAIQLAKASAKKTYDETLEAHVRMTPDLQRTDLKLEGFVRLPHEFGKTYRVAVFADGAAADDARDAGADIVGGSELVENIRTGQHKVDFDVCIATPSMMEHVKKLSRQLKKLMPDSKKGTLTNDISRVVKEAKVPSVRFKKDKTAIVHVGLGKLSFPDEALRENVGCFVNALLIEKPAGLKKSSKFAGYVDSFHICSTMGPSFPISIQSLSLALDRYNRSQLR
;
A
#
# COMPACT_ATOMS: atom_id res chain seq x y z
N MET A 1 -38.69 -42.46 -12.13
CA MET A 1 -37.70 -41.61 -12.82
C MET A 1 -38.30 -40.92 -14.06
N ALA A 2 -39.28 -40.03 -13.88
CA ALA A 2 -39.85 -39.23 -14.99
C ALA A 2 -40.36 -37.84 -14.56
N ALA A 3 -40.64 -37.63 -13.26
CA ALA A 3 -41.11 -36.33 -12.75
C ALA A 3 -39.99 -35.29 -12.53
N PHE A 4 -38.74 -35.70 -12.32
CA PHE A 4 -37.62 -34.78 -12.07
C PHE A 4 -37.05 -34.12 -13.34
N LYS A 5 -37.36 -34.66 -14.53
CA LYS A 5 -36.88 -34.14 -15.82
C LYS A 5 -37.75 -33.00 -16.38
N ARG A 6 -38.95 -32.78 -15.84
CA ARG A 6 -39.86 -31.67 -16.23
C ARG A 6 -39.68 -30.39 -15.41
N LEU A 7 -38.96 -30.47 -14.28
CA LEU A 7 -38.70 -29.33 -13.38
C LEU A 7 -37.43 -28.53 -13.74
N LEU A 8 -36.57 -29.08 -14.60
CA LEU A 8 -35.34 -28.41 -15.07
C LEU A 8 -35.48 -27.78 -16.47
N SER A 9 -36.68 -27.82 -17.09
CA SER A 9 -36.91 -27.27 -18.43
C SER A 9 -37.74 -25.98 -18.46
N GLN A 10 -37.99 -25.33 -17.31
CA GLN A 10 -38.79 -24.10 -17.23
C GLN A 10 -38.11 -22.91 -16.53
N THR A 11 -36.81 -22.97 -16.25
CA THR A 11 -36.04 -21.81 -15.76
C THR A 11 -35.10 -21.31 -16.85
N GLY A 12 -35.68 -20.84 -17.95
CA GLY A 12 -34.93 -20.32 -19.08
C GLY A 12 -35.86 -19.53 -19.98
N ARG A 13 -36.01 -18.24 -19.67
CA ARG A 13 -36.62 -17.13 -20.44
C ARG A 13 -37.49 -16.27 -19.53
N ARG A 14 -36.87 -15.35 -18.78
CA ARG A 14 -37.39 -13.99 -18.48
C ARG A 14 -36.25 -13.15 -17.89
N CYS A 15 -35.33 -12.70 -18.75
CA CYS A 15 -34.52 -11.53 -18.46
C CYS A 15 -34.84 -10.51 -19.54
N PHE A 16 -35.56 -9.47 -19.13
CA PHE A 16 -35.88 -8.33 -19.97
C PHE A 16 -34.60 -7.60 -20.35
N LEU A 17 -34.43 -7.39 -21.66
CA LEU A 17 -33.49 -6.45 -22.24
C LEU A 17 -33.97 -5.04 -21.87
N ASN A 18 -33.19 -4.30 -21.08
CA ASN A 18 -33.23 -2.85 -21.06
C ASN A 18 -31.80 -2.34 -21.30
N PRO A 19 -31.54 -1.55 -22.35
CA PRO A 19 -30.24 -0.94 -22.58
C PRO A 19 -30.02 0.22 -21.60
N ILE A 20 -28.86 0.27 -20.96
CA ILE A 20 -28.41 1.37 -20.10
C ILE A 20 -28.03 2.57 -21.01
N PRO A 21 -28.53 3.79 -20.76
CA PRO A 21 -28.13 4.97 -21.53
C PRO A 21 -26.77 5.53 -21.07
N PRO A 22 -25.98 6.15 -21.96
CA PRO A 22 -24.70 6.79 -21.60
C PRO A 22 -24.91 8.12 -20.86
N PRO A 23 -23.90 8.61 -20.09
CA PRO A 23 -24.02 9.82 -19.27
C PRO A 23 -24.08 11.11 -20.12
N PRO A 24 -24.67 12.19 -19.59
CA PRO A 24 -24.92 13.41 -20.36
C PRO A 24 -23.64 14.21 -20.61
N ILE A 25 -23.36 14.46 -21.88
CA ILE A 25 -22.37 15.41 -22.36
C ILE A 25 -22.94 16.82 -22.17
N SER A 26 -22.30 17.61 -21.34
CA SER A 26 -22.60 19.03 -21.15
C SER A 26 -22.24 19.83 -22.41
N LEU A 27 -23.26 20.33 -23.11
CA LEU A 27 -23.12 21.35 -24.15
C LEU A 27 -22.87 22.72 -23.49
N LEU A 28 -21.62 23.18 -23.51
CA LEU A 28 -21.34 24.62 -23.50
C LEU A 28 -21.15 25.07 -24.95
N ARG A 29 -22.16 25.79 -25.41
CA ARG A 29 -22.22 26.51 -26.67
C ARG A 29 -21.28 27.72 -26.57
N HIS A 30 -20.19 27.73 -27.33
CA HIS A 30 -19.63 28.98 -27.84
C HIS A 30 -19.30 28.82 -29.32
N GLN A 31 -19.99 29.65 -30.09
CA GLN A 31 -19.82 29.88 -31.52
C GLN A 31 -18.39 30.31 -31.79
N PHE A 32 -17.70 29.73 -32.78
CA PHE A 32 -16.81 30.49 -33.64
C PHE A 32 -16.82 29.88 -35.05
N SER A 33 -17.35 30.68 -35.96
CA SER A 33 -17.38 30.51 -37.41
C SER A 33 -15.96 30.59 -37.96
N THR A 34 -15.64 29.77 -38.96
CA THR A 34 -14.49 29.94 -39.84
C THR A 34 -15.00 30.42 -41.19
N ASP A 35 -14.41 31.49 -41.70
CA ASP A 35 -14.24 31.76 -43.13
C ASP A 35 -13.06 32.73 -43.33
N PRO A 36 -12.46 32.82 -44.54
CA PRO A 36 -11.00 32.93 -44.69
C PRO A 36 -10.48 34.15 -45.50
N GLN A 37 -9.17 34.41 -45.34
CA GLN A 37 -8.24 35.24 -46.18
C GLN A 37 -8.41 36.79 -46.17
N PRO A 38 -7.42 37.62 -46.60
CA PRO A 38 -6.01 37.38 -46.99
C PRO A 38 -4.98 38.35 -46.30
N SER A 39 -3.68 38.07 -46.48
CA SER A 39 -2.52 38.93 -46.15
C SER A 39 -2.46 40.23 -46.98
N PRO A 40 -1.81 41.32 -46.51
CA PRO A 40 -0.43 41.58 -46.95
C PRO A 40 0.51 42.37 -45.99
N ASN A 41 1.81 42.10 -46.20
CA ASN A 41 3.04 42.91 -46.08
C ASN A 41 3.60 43.42 -44.72
N PRO A 42 4.95 43.44 -44.60
CA PRO A 42 5.68 43.85 -43.39
C PRO A 42 6.28 45.25 -43.53
N GLU A 43 6.20 46.09 -42.50
CA GLU A 43 7.17 47.18 -42.29
C GLU A 43 7.02 47.86 -40.91
N SER A 44 8.19 48.11 -40.30
CA SER A 44 8.51 49.21 -39.39
C SER A 44 7.98 49.22 -37.94
N SER A 45 8.96 49.10 -37.03
CA SER A 45 9.19 49.89 -35.81
C SER A 45 8.00 50.39 -34.98
N SER A 46 7.96 49.99 -33.71
CA SER A 46 8.20 50.94 -32.60
C SER A 46 8.23 50.28 -31.23
N ASP A 47 9.07 50.91 -30.42
CA ASP A 47 9.52 50.67 -29.07
C ASP A 47 8.40 50.62 -28.01
N SER A 48 8.49 49.71 -27.05
CA SER A 48 8.16 50.00 -25.64
C SER A 48 8.79 48.96 -24.69
N SER A 49 9.97 49.33 -24.21
CA SER A 49 10.67 48.84 -23.02
C SER A 49 9.82 48.16 -21.94
N ARG A 50 10.07 46.85 -21.69
CA ARG A 50 9.79 46.22 -20.39
C ARG A 50 10.99 46.44 -19.47
N ARG A 51 10.84 47.29 -18.46
CA ARG A 51 11.82 47.43 -17.38
C ARG A 51 11.87 46.12 -16.55
N PRO A 52 13.05 45.56 -16.25
CA PRO A 52 13.16 44.45 -15.32
C PRO A 52 12.93 44.94 -13.87
N ILE A 53 12.18 44.16 -13.09
CA ILE A 53 11.92 44.40 -11.67
C ILE A 53 13.23 44.20 -10.90
N ILE A 54 13.68 45.25 -10.20
CA ILE A 54 14.87 45.24 -9.34
C ILE A 54 14.47 44.58 -8.01
N ILE A 55 15.02 43.40 -7.73
CA ILE A 55 14.89 42.73 -6.44
C ILE A 55 15.90 43.37 -5.48
N GLN A 56 15.43 43.99 -4.41
CA GLN A 56 16.32 44.46 -3.34
C GLN A 56 16.66 43.29 -2.39
N PRO A 57 17.94 43.02 -2.13
CA PRO A 57 18.33 42.00 -1.16
C PRO A 57 18.10 42.53 0.27
N VAL A 58 17.19 41.90 1.00
CA VAL A 58 17.04 42.11 2.44
C VAL A 58 18.14 41.32 3.15
N SER A 59 19.14 42.01 3.68
CA SER A 59 20.23 41.41 4.46
C SER A 59 19.75 41.10 5.89
N TYR A 60 19.75 39.84 6.29
CA TYR A 60 19.56 39.44 7.68
C TYR A 60 20.90 39.47 8.43
N PRO A 61 20.93 39.86 9.72
CA PRO A 61 22.15 39.79 10.53
C PRO A 61 22.59 38.33 10.71
N ALA A 62 23.91 38.10 10.56
CA ALA A 62 24.51 36.78 10.68
C ALA A 62 24.33 36.21 12.10
N LYS A 63 23.86 34.97 12.18
CA LYS A 63 23.71 34.22 13.43
C LYS A 63 25.10 34.04 14.08
N PRO A 64 25.29 34.35 15.37
CA PRO A 64 26.60 34.26 16.01
C PRO A 64 27.11 32.81 16.04
N LYS A 65 28.37 32.61 15.66
CA LYS A 65 29.08 31.32 15.72
C LYS A 65 29.31 30.93 17.19
N PRO A 66 29.11 29.65 17.57
CA PRO A 66 29.53 29.16 18.87
C PRO A 66 31.07 29.18 19.00
N PRO A 67 31.62 29.33 20.22
CA PRO A 67 33.05 29.42 20.46
C PRO A 67 33.79 28.11 20.13
N PRO A 68 35.07 28.18 19.73
CA PRO A 68 35.85 27.01 19.36
C PRO A 68 36.21 26.18 20.60
N SER A 69 36.16 24.85 20.44
CA SER A 69 36.59 23.87 21.43
C SER A 69 38.12 23.87 21.51
N GLU A 70 38.67 23.98 22.72
CA GLU A 70 40.10 23.95 22.98
C GLU A 70 40.69 22.55 22.67
N GLU A 71 41.80 22.56 21.93
CA GLU A 71 42.62 21.39 21.64
C GLU A 71 43.48 21.04 22.86
N HIS A 72 43.26 19.87 23.46
CA HIS A 72 44.21 19.31 24.42
C HIS A 72 45.31 18.53 23.69
N GLN A 73 46.51 19.09 23.75
CA GLN A 73 47.77 18.47 23.35
C GLN A 73 48.05 17.22 24.20
N GLN A 74 48.29 16.09 23.55
CA GLN A 74 48.87 14.91 24.16
C GLN A 74 50.37 15.16 24.39
N ASN A 75 50.80 15.06 25.66
CA ASN A 75 52.21 14.89 26.00
C ASN A 75 52.38 13.65 26.89
N SER A 76 53.53 13.01 26.71
CA SER A 76 53.84 11.61 26.99
C SER A 76 54.52 11.33 28.35
N GLN A 77 54.19 10.16 28.93
CA GLN A 77 54.98 9.24 29.82
C GLN A 77 55.18 9.57 31.33
N PRO A 78 55.56 8.59 32.21
CA PRO A 78 55.06 7.21 32.39
C PRO A 78 54.89 6.75 33.89
N GLU A 79 54.25 5.57 34.09
CA GLU A 79 54.38 4.57 35.20
C GLU A 79 54.15 5.01 36.69
N ASN A 80 53.45 4.30 37.60
CA ASN A 80 53.49 2.86 37.93
C ASN A 80 52.41 2.46 38.99
N GLN A 81 52.00 1.17 38.99
CA GLN A 81 51.43 0.33 40.11
C GLN A 81 50.02 0.67 40.66
N THR A 82 49.06 -0.22 40.95
CA THR A 82 48.95 -1.71 41.06
C THR A 82 47.45 -2.12 41.20
N SER A 83 47.11 -3.36 40.78
CA SER A 83 45.93 -4.23 41.12
C SER A 83 44.51 -3.69 40.82
N SER A 84 43.52 -4.42 40.28
CA SER A 84 43.23 -5.85 40.05
C SER A 84 41.94 -5.99 39.20
N LEU A 85 41.82 -7.06 38.40
CA LEU A 85 40.61 -7.81 37.93
C LEU A 85 39.27 -7.03 37.86
N ASP A 86 38.53 -6.93 36.74
CA ASP A 86 37.93 -8.02 35.96
C ASP A 86 37.24 -7.45 34.68
N SER A 87 36.82 -8.35 33.79
CA SER A 87 36.34 -8.17 32.41
C SER A 87 35.00 -7.41 32.24
N GLN A 88 34.83 -6.57 31.18
CA GLN A 88 33.59 -6.45 30.36
C GLN A 88 33.61 -5.39 29.20
N ASP A 89 32.79 -5.72 28.20
CA ASP A 89 32.45 -5.15 26.88
C ASP A 89 31.88 -3.69 26.81
N PRO A 90 31.69 -3.10 25.60
CA PRO A 90 31.49 -1.66 25.44
C PRO A 90 30.07 -1.13 25.76
N VAL A 91 30.08 -0.09 26.59
CA VAL A 91 29.17 1.04 26.82
C VAL A 91 27.82 1.04 26.08
N ASN A 92 26.81 0.65 26.85
CA ASN A 92 25.39 0.96 26.72
C ASN A 92 25.13 2.48 26.86
N ARG A 93 24.35 3.08 25.95
CA ARG A 93 23.85 4.45 26.13
C ARG A 93 22.79 4.44 27.24
N GLU A 94 23.14 4.97 28.39
CA GLU A 94 22.26 5.07 29.55
C GLU A 94 20.99 5.88 29.22
N THR A 95 19.84 5.25 29.50
CA THR A 95 18.60 5.96 29.83
C THR A 95 18.89 6.93 30.97
N ARG A 96 18.61 8.21 30.75
CA ARG A 96 18.70 9.26 31.77
C ARG A 96 17.89 8.84 33.00
N SER A 97 18.55 8.34 34.03
CA SER A 97 17.93 7.98 35.30
C SER A 97 17.54 9.27 36.01
N TRP A 98 16.25 9.43 36.31
CA TRP A 98 15.77 10.60 37.04
C TRP A 98 16.49 10.75 38.37
N SER A 99 16.86 11.98 38.69
CA SER A 99 17.51 12.28 39.96
C SER A 99 16.57 11.97 41.13
N ARG A 100 17.14 11.69 42.30
CA ARG A 100 16.35 11.36 43.50
C ARG A 100 15.38 12.48 43.89
N ASP A 101 15.72 13.72 43.56
CA ASP A 101 14.89 14.90 43.78
C ASP A 101 13.74 14.98 42.75
N GLU A 102 13.97 14.60 41.50
CA GLU A 102 12.92 14.48 40.47
C GLU A 102 11.90 13.37 40.82
N MET A 103 12.36 12.24 41.34
CA MET A 103 11.48 11.17 41.80
C MET A 103 10.65 11.57 43.02
N ARG A 104 11.18 12.39 43.93
CA ARG A 104 10.37 12.99 45.02
C ARG A 104 9.29 13.90 44.46
N TYR A 105 9.65 14.81 43.56
CA TYR A 105 8.69 15.75 42.97
C TYR A 105 7.54 15.07 42.22
N MET A 106 7.79 13.95 41.54
CA MET A 106 6.75 13.22 40.82
C MET A 106 5.89 12.35 41.74
N LYS A 107 6.45 11.89 42.87
CA LYS A 107 5.75 11.06 43.85
C LYS A 107 4.86 11.87 44.79
N ASP A 108 5.24 13.10 45.09
CA ASP A 108 4.49 14.03 45.95
C ASP A 108 3.50 14.91 45.14
N ALA A 109 3.41 14.72 43.82
CA ALA A 109 2.41 15.39 43.00
C ALA A 109 1.01 14.82 43.31
N PRO A 110 0.01 15.66 43.67
CA PRO A 110 -1.34 15.18 43.90
C PRO A 110 -1.92 14.59 42.59
N PRO A 111 -2.61 13.44 42.64
CA PRO A 111 -3.24 12.88 41.45
C PRO A 111 -4.27 13.88 40.91
N ILE A 112 -4.12 14.28 39.64
CA ILE A 112 -5.06 15.18 38.98
C ILE A 112 -6.36 14.41 38.77
N THR A 113 -7.34 14.62 39.65
CA THR A 113 -8.71 14.15 39.42
C THR A 113 -9.33 15.03 38.32
N PRO A 114 -9.96 14.45 37.28
CA PRO A 114 -10.69 15.25 36.33
C PRO A 114 -11.87 15.90 37.06
N VAL A 115 -11.78 17.21 37.30
CA VAL A 115 -12.86 18.00 37.86
C VAL A 115 -13.94 18.13 36.79
N SER A 116 -14.91 17.21 36.78
CA SER A 116 -16.12 17.38 35.96
C SER A 116 -17.01 18.41 36.63
N TYR A 117 -17.18 19.58 36.00
CA TYR A 117 -18.18 20.53 36.45
C TYR A 117 -19.59 19.95 36.25
N PRO A 118 -20.50 20.01 37.23
CA PRO A 118 -21.91 19.73 36.98
C PRO A 118 -22.46 20.74 35.96
N TYR A 119 -23.34 20.30 35.05
CA TYR A 119 -23.96 21.13 33.99
C TYR A 119 -24.80 22.33 34.50
N ARG A 120 -24.79 22.60 35.80
CA ARG A 120 -25.48 23.73 36.42
C ARG A 120 -24.43 24.73 36.91
N VAL A 121 -23.99 25.58 36.00
CA VAL A 121 -23.29 26.82 36.36
C VAL A 121 -24.33 27.69 37.04
N ALA A 122 -24.14 27.98 38.33
CA ALA A 122 -24.97 28.99 38.99
C ALA A 122 -24.83 30.30 38.21
N PRO A 123 -25.92 31.03 37.90
CA PRO A 123 -25.82 32.29 37.17
C PRO A 123 -24.85 33.22 37.90
N LEU A 124 -23.98 33.86 37.11
CA LEU A 124 -22.97 34.80 37.62
C LEU A 124 -23.66 35.88 38.47
N PRO A 125 -22.97 36.46 39.47
CA PRO A 125 -23.56 37.48 40.35
C PRO A 125 -24.19 38.68 39.63
N GLU A 126 -23.81 38.92 38.37
CA GLU A 126 -24.34 39.97 37.50
C GLU A 126 -25.72 39.62 36.90
N ASP A 127 -26.05 38.33 36.76
CA ASP A 127 -27.36 37.83 36.29
C ASP A 127 -28.38 37.69 37.43
N ARG A 128 -27.98 37.95 38.68
CA ARG A 128 -28.91 38.05 39.81
C ARG A 128 -29.57 39.42 39.78
N MET A 129 -30.64 39.54 39.00
CA MET A 129 -31.59 40.65 39.15
C MET A 129 -31.92 40.83 40.63
N LYS A 130 -31.67 42.02 41.18
CA LYS A 130 -32.10 42.42 42.53
C LYS A 130 -33.63 42.49 42.54
N VAL A 131 -34.27 41.35 42.77
CA VAL A 131 -35.71 41.29 43.00
C VAL A 131 -35.89 41.41 44.51
N GLY A 132 -36.26 42.61 44.95
CA GLY A 132 -36.77 42.84 46.29
C GLY A 132 -37.97 41.94 46.57
N GLU A 133 -38.14 41.58 47.84
CA GLU A 133 -39.23 40.74 48.36
C GLU A 133 -40.61 41.38 48.13
N TYR A 134 -41.19 41.27 46.94
CA TYR A 134 -42.64 41.23 46.71
C TYR A 134 -42.84 40.56 45.33
N GLU A 135 -43.82 39.67 45.22
CA GLU A 135 -44.14 38.82 44.05
C GLU A 135 -43.40 37.47 43.91
N LYS A 136 -43.47 36.62 44.96
CA LYS A 136 -43.18 35.19 44.84
C LYS A 136 -44.40 34.32 44.48
N ALA A 137 -45.63 34.83 44.55
CA ALA A 137 -46.83 34.01 44.31
C ALA A 137 -47.26 33.90 42.83
N GLY A 138 -46.95 34.90 41.98
CA GLY A 138 -47.40 34.90 40.57
C GLY A 138 -46.44 34.23 39.58
N ARG A 139 -45.17 34.07 39.96
CA ARG A 139 -44.11 33.57 39.06
C ARG A 139 -44.10 32.05 38.97
N ASP A 140 -44.44 31.37 40.07
CA ASP A 140 -44.58 29.91 40.10
C ASP A 140 -45.82 29.45 39.33
N GLU A 141 -46.95 30.17 39.42
CA GLU A 141 -48.12 29.86 38.58
C GLU A 141 -47.85 30.02 37.08
N GLY A 142 -47.08 31.04 36.68
CA GLY A 142 -46.68 31.24 35.28
C GLY A 142 -45.82 30.09 34.76
N LEU A 143 -44.88 29.62 35.57
CA LEU A 143 -44.02 28.47 35.24
C LEU A 143 -44.79 27.15 35.22
N GLU A 144 -45.75 26.96 36.13
CA GLU A 144 -46.62 25.78 36.16
C GLU A 144 -47.57 25.75 34.95
N ARG A 145 -48.08 26.90 34.52
CA ARG A 145 -48.90 27.04 33.29
C ARG A 145 -48.08 26.76 32.04
N GLU A 146 -46.87 27.28 31.94
CA GLU A 146 -45.93 26.97 30.85
C GLU A 146 -45.58 25.47 30.82
N ARG A 147 -45.30 24.85 31.98
CA ARG A 147 -45.08 23.40 32.08
C ARG A 147 -46.26 22.58 31.58
N ARG A 148 -47.49 22.91 32.01
CA ARG A 148 -48.70 22.24 31.53
C ARG A 148 -48.90 22.40 30.03
N LYS A 149 -48.64 23.59 29.49
CA LYS A 149 -48.74 23.87 28.05
C LYS A 149 -47.71 23.07 27.24
N ILE A 150 -46.49 22.93 27.74
CA ILE A 150 -45.44 22.09 27.13
C ILE A 150 -45.83 20.60 27.18
N GLU A 151 -46.40 20.14 28.30
CA GLU A 151 -46.82 18.74 28.46
C GLU A 151 -48.04 18.40 27.58
N GLU A 152 -48.99 19.33 27.43
CA GLU A 152 -50.11 19.20 26.49
C GLU A 152 -49.65 19.23 25.03
N LEU A 153 -48.71 20.10 24.65
CA LEU A 153 -48.11 20.11 23.31
C LEU A 153 -47.37 18.80 23.04
N ARG A 154 -46.70 18.23 24.04
CA ARG A 154 -46.00 16.94 23.93
C ARG A 154 -46.99 15.79 23.76
N ARG A 155 -48.09 15.76 24.54
CA ARG A 155 -49.18 14.78 24.37
C ARG A 155 -49.86 14.91 23.01
N ARG A 156 -50.12 16.14 22.55
CA ARG A 156 -50.75 16.40 21.24
C ARG A 156 -49.84 16.02 20.08
N GLY A 157 -48.52 16.20 20.23
CA GLY A 157 -47.51 15.74 19.26
C GLY A 157 -47.41 14.22 19.18
N VAL A 158 -47.54 13.51 20.31
CA VAL A 158 -47.55 12.04 20.33
C VAL A 158 -48.84 11.50 19.71
N LEU A 159 -50.01 12.05 20.07
CA LEU A 159 -51.29 11.63 19.52
C LEU A 159 -51.45 11.93 18.02
N SER A 160 -50.81 12.98 17.50
CA SER A 160 -50.81 13.26 16.05
C SER A 160 -49.89 12.31 15.28
N PHE A 161 -48.82 11.81 15.90
CA PHE A 161 -47.97 10.77 15.33
C PHE A 161 -48.66 9.40 15.32
N GLU A 162 -49.40 9.09 16.38
CA GLU A 162 -50.16 7.84 16.53
C GLU A 162 -51.34 7.77 15.55
N LYS A 163 -52.06 8.89 15.38
CA LYS A 163 -53.17 8.99 14.41
C LYS A 163 -52.72 8.94 12.95
N GLN A 164 -51.49 9.39 12.66
CA GLN A 164 -50.88 9.24 11.34
C GLN A 164 -50.47 7.79 11.04
N GLN A 165 -50.19 6.98 12.07
CA GLN A 165 -49.95 5.54 11.88
C GLN A 165 -51.25 4.76 11.66
N GLU A 166 -52.35 5.13 12.34
CA GLU A 166 -53.64 4.45 12.16
C GLU A 166 -54.33 4.78 10.82
N GLU A 167 -54.17 5.99 10.28
CA GLU A 167 -54.74 6.38 8.97
C GLU A 167 -53.97 5.79 7.77
N GLU A 168 -52.68 5.45 7.94
CA GLU A 168 -51.88 4.79 6.89
C GLU A 168 -52.16 3.28 6.74
N ASP A 169 -52.80 2.64 7.72
CA ASP A 169 -53.09 1.20 7.72
C ASP A 169 -54.44 0.82 7.05
N VAL A 170 -55.28 1.80 6.68
CA VAL A 170 -56.59 1.54 6.04
C VAL A 170 -56.57 1.72 4.50
N SER A 171 -55.42 2.07 3.90
CA SER A 171 -55.25 2.14 2.44
C SER A 171 -54.75 0.81 1.86
N LEU A 172 -55.63 0.15 1.10
CA LEU A 172 -55.42 -1.12 0.41
C LEU A 172 -54.18 -1.15 -0.52
N PRO A 173 -53.68 -2.35 -0.85
CA PRO A 173 -52.27 -2.67 -0.85
C PRO A 173 -51.61 -2.29 -2.17
N PHE A 174 -50.85 -1.20 -2.16
CA PHE A 174 -49.67 -1.20 -3.00
C PHE A 174 -48.75 -2.32 -2.51
N PRO A 175 -48.12 -3.10 -3.41
CA PRO A 175 -47.08 -4.03 -2.99
C PRO A 175 -45.94 -3.19 -2.39
N LYS A 176 -45.97 -2.98 -1.07
CA LYS A 176 -44.84 -2.45 -0.34
C LYS A 176 -43.71 -3.45 -0.59
N LEU A 177 -42.62 -2.98 -1.19
CA LEU A 177 -41.36 -3.72 -1.18
C LEU A 177 -41.17 -4.19 0.25
N ILE A 178 -41.25 -5.51 0.47
CA ILE A 178 -40.92 -6.11 1.74
C ILE A 178 -39.51 -5.59 2.04
N LYS A 179 -39.40 -4.66 2.99
CA LYS A 179 -38.10 -4.34 3.57
C LYS A 179 -37.69 -5.66 4.19
N VAL A 180 -36.78 -6.36 3.52
CA VAL A 180 -36.17 -7.57 4.07
C VAL A 180 -35.62 -7.13 5.42
N ASP A 181 -36.31 -7.55 6.47
CA ASP A 181 -35.87 -7.28 7.83
C ASP A 181 -34.42 -7.71 7.93
N ASN A 182 -33.66 -6.96 8.71
CA ASN A 182 -32.19 -6.98 8.79
C ASN A 182 -31.54 -8.35 9.14
N ALA A 183 -32.27 -9.46 9.08
CA ALA A 183 -31.76 -10.83 9.07
C ALA A 183 -30.71 -11.06 7.96
N ASP A 184 -30.90 -10.50 6.77
CA ASP A 184 -29.91 -10.60 5.68
C ASP A 184 -28.70 -9.67 5.88
N GLN A 185 -28.81 -8.61 6.69
CA GLN A 185 -27.68 -7.74 7.01
C GLN A 185 -26.72 -8.37 8.02
N ASN A 186 -27.19 -9.33 8.83
CA ASN A 186 -26.30 -10.17 9.65
C ASN A 186 -25.51 -11.19 8.81
N SER A 187 -26.00 -11.58 7.63
CA SER A 187 -25.22 -12.41 6.69
C SER A 187 -24.04 -11.63 6.08
N LYS A 188 -24.18 -10.31 5.90
CA LYS A 188 -23.10 -9.38 5.49
C LYS A 188 -22.07 -9.09 6.57
N LYS A 189 -22.34 -9.46 7.82
CA LYS A 189 -21.42 -9.38 8.96
C LYS A 189 -20.83 -10.75 9.34
N LYS A 190 -20.90 -11.75 8.45
CA LYS A 190 -20.06 -12.95 8.60
C LYS A 190 -18.61 -12.52 8.43
N GLY A 191 -17.82 -12.64 9.51
CA GLY A 191 -16.37 -12.44 9.44
C GLY A 191 -15.79 -13.22 8.26
N LYS A 192 -14.78 -12.66 7.59
CA LYS A 192 -14.16 -13.33 6.44
C LYS A 192 -13.68 -14.71 6.91
N VAL A 193 -14.26 -15.77 6.34
CA VAL A 193 -13.90 -17.16 6.66
C VAL A 193 -12.45 -17.36 6.23
N ILE A 194 -11.60 -17.77 7.17
CA ILE A 194 -10.19 -18.03 6.93
C ILE A 194 -10.07 -19.48 6.43
N TYR A 195 -9.45 -19.66 5.27
CA TYR A 195 -9.31 -20.96 4.63
C TYR A 195 -7.93 -21.57 4.87
N ASP A 196 -7.85 -22.90 4.78
CA ASP A 196 -6.57 -23.59 4.64
C ASP A 196 -5.99 -23.37 3.23
N LEU A 197 -4.68 -23.40 3.06
CA LEU A 197 -4.02 -23.16 1.77
C LEU A 197 -4.51 -24.13 0.68
N LYS A 198 -4.73 -25.40 1.03
CA LYS A 198 -5.21 -26.41 0.08
C LYS A 198 -6.61 -26.06 -0.42
N GLU A 199 -7.50 -25.75 0.52
CA GLU A 199 -8.89 -25.40 0.23
C GLU A 199 -8.97 -24.09 -0.56
N ALA A 200 -8.17 -23.09 -0.19
CA ALA A 200 -8.11 -21.81 -0.88
C ALA A 200 -7.70 -21.95 -2.35
N ILE A 201 -6.71 -22.82 -2.66
CA ILE A 201 -6.29 -23.09 -4.05
C ILE A 201 -7.41 -23.77 -4.83
N GLN A 202 -8.08 -24.75 -4.23
CA GLN A 202 -9.20 -25.45 -4.88
C GLN A 202 -10.38 -24.52 -5.15
N LEU A 203 -10.72 -23.66 -4.20
CA LEU A 203 -11.74 -22.64 -4.36
C LEU A 203 -11.35 -21.59 -5.40
N ALA A 204 -10.07 -21.19 -5.45
CA ALA A 204 -9.56 -20.27 -6.47
C ALA A 204 -9.69 -20.85 -7.87
N LYS A 205 -9.36 -22.14 -8.05
CA LYS A 205 -9.56 -22.86 -9.32
C LYS A 205 -11.03 -23.01 -9.67
N ALA A 206 -11.88 -23.41 -8.73
CA ALA A 206 -13.32 -23.55 -8.96
C ALA A 206 -14.00 -22.21 -9.29
N SER A 207 -13.45 -21.10 -8.80
CA SER A 207 -13.94 -19.75 -9.06
C SER A 207 -13.44 -19.15 -10.38
N ALA A 208 -12.53 -19.84 -11.09
CA ALA A 208 -12.03 -19.39 -12.38
C ALA A 208 -13.14 -19.54 -13.43
N LYS A 209 -13.64 -18.40 -13.92
CA LYS A 209 -14.83 -18.35 -14.79
C LYS A 209 -14.52 -18.21 -16.28
N LYS A 210 -13.26 -18.40 -16.71
CA LYS A 210 -12.76 -17.78 -17.95
C LYS A 210 -12.40 -18.68 -19.12
N THR A 211 -12.38 -18.02 -20.28
CA THR A 211 -11.97 -18.46 -21.61
C THR A 211 -10.46 -18.67 -21.77
N TYR A 212 -9.63 -18.24 -20.79
CA TYR A 212 -8.17 -18.36 -20.82
C TYR A 212 -7.63 -18.81 -19.46
N ASP A 213 -6.36 -19.26 -19.44
CA ASP A 213 -5.67 -19.74 -18.24
C ASP A 213 -5.21 -18.59 -17.33
N GLU A 214 -5.96 -18.38 -16.25
CA GLU A 214 -5.73 -17.31 -15.28
C GLU A 214 -4.49 -17.58 -14.41
N THR A 215 -3.90 -16.52 -13.88
CA THR A 215 -2.75 -16.59 -12.99
C THR A 215 -3.22 -16.60 -11.54
N LEU A 216 -2.65 -17.49 -10.74
CA LEU A 216 -2.80 -17.46 -9.28
C LEU A 216 -1.88 -16.39 -8.71
N GLU A 217 -2.45 -15.46 -7.96
CA GLU A 217 -1.76 -14.33 -7.37
C GLU A 217 -1.85 -14.39 -5.84
N ALA A 218 -0.79 -13.97 -5.17
CA ALA A 218 -0.74 -13.75 -3.73
C ALA A 218 -0.62 -12.27 -3.42
N HIS A 219 -1.39 -11.85 -2.42
CA HIS A 219 -1.39 -10.50 -1.89
C HIS A 219 -1.16 -10.56 -0.38
N VAL A 220 -0.03 -10.01 0.04
CA VAL A 220 0.40 -10.07 1.44
C VAL A 220 0.38 -8.67 2.01
N ARG A 221 -0.49 -8.43 2.99
CA ARG A 221 -0.48 -7.19 3.77
C ARG A 221 0.62 -7.29 4.82
N MET A 222 1.48 -6.30 4.85
CA MET A 222 2.63 -6.26 5.75
C MET A 222 2.46 -5.12 6.76
N THR A 223 2.93 -5.36 7.98
CA THR A 223 2.97 -4.37 9.06
C THR A 223 3.93 -3.18 8.82
N PRO A 224 5.13 -3.33 8.21
CA PRO A 224 6.06 -2.20 8.06
C PRO A 224 5.52 -1.08 7.17
N ASP A 225 5.45 0.13 7.73
CA ASP A 225 5.09 1.34 7.01
C ASP A 225 6.05 1.65 5.86
N LEU A 226 5.52 2.24 4.78
CA LEU A 226 6.31 2.63 3.61
C LEU A 226 7.35 3.71 3.92
N GLN A 227 7.08 4.58 4.89
CA GLN A 227 7.80 5.84 5.07
C GLN A 227 9.24 5.68 5.58
N ARG A 228 9.56 4.54 6.21
CA ARG A 228 10.92 4.28 6.69
C ARG A 228 11.75 3.65 5.57
N THR A 229 12.79 4.37 5.14
CA THR A 229 13.75 3.92 4.10
C THR A 229 14.48 2.63 4.44
N ASP A 230 14.60 2.34 5.72
CA ASP A 230 15.36 1.21 6.25
C ASP A 230 14.54 -0.09 6.25
N LEU A 231 13.22 0.02 6.04
CA LEU A 231 12.26 -1.08 5.98
C LEU A 231 11.75 -1.29 4.54
N LYS A 232 12.67 -1.15 3.57
CA LYS A 232 12.42 -1.54 2.18
C LYS A 232 12.44 -3.07 2.11
N LEU A 233 11.39 -3.63 1.52
CA LEU A 233 11.30 -5.04 1.20
C LEU A 233 11.25 -5.16 -0.32
N GLU A 234 12.30 -5.74 -0.89
CA GLU A 234 12.40 -6.00 -2.31
C GLU A 234 13.27 -7.24 -2.50
N GLY A 235 12.80 -8.21 -3.28
CA GLY A 235 13.53 -9.43 -3.52
C GLY A 235 13.13 -10.12 -4.82
N PHE A 236 13.79 -11.23 -5.09
CA PHE A 236 13.53 -12.11 -6.22
C PHE A 236 13.22 -13.52 -5.72
N VAL A 237 12.23 -14.17 -6.32
CA VAL A 237 11.92 -15.59 -6.05
C VAL A 237 12.11 -16.39 -7.31
N ARG A 238 12.88 -17.49 -7.20
CA ARG A 238 12.96 -18.53 -8.21
C ARG A 238 11.94 -19.60 -7.85
N LEU A 239 10.83 -19.65 -8.57
CA LEU A 239 9.77 -20.61 -8.30
C LEU A 239 10.21 -22.00 -8.80
N PRO A 240 10.00 -23.08 -8.02
CA PRO A 240 10.40 -24.42 -8.41
C PRO A 240 9.59 -24.94 -9.61
N HIS A 241 8.31 -24.56 -9.69
CA HIS A 241 7.45 -24.91 -10.82
C HIS A 241 7.30 -23.73 -11.78
N GLU A 242 7.47 -24.02 -13.06
CA GLU A 242 7.74 -23.04 -14.12
C GLU A 242 6.67 -21.95 -14.24
N PHE A 243 7.11 -20.70 -14.40
CA PHE A 243 6.34 -19.70 -15.12
C PHE A 243 6.66 -19.90 -16.61
N GLY A 244 5.66 -20.21 -17.44
CA GLY A 244 5.85 -20.45 -18.89
C GLY A 244 6.29 -19.22 -19.71
N LYS A 245 6.98 -18.26 -19.08
CA LYS A 245 7.58 -17.09 -19.72
C LYS A 245 9.07 -17.35 -19.91
N THR A 246 9.50 -17.50 -21.17
CA THR A 246 10.91 -17.51 -21.55
C THR A 246 11.48 -16.10 -21.50
N TYR A 247 12.50 -15.87 -20.68
CA TYR A 247 13.19 -14.58 -20.62
C TYR A 247 14.15 -14.44 -21.79
N ARG A 248 14.03 -13.35 -22.54
CA ARG A 248 15.01 -12.98 -23.57
C ARG A 248 16.14 -12.18 -22.95
N VAL A 249 17.37 -12.65 -23.10
CA VAL A 249 18.56 -12.06 -22.47
C VAL A 249 19.46 -11.43 -23.54
N ALA A 250 19.71 -10.13 -23.40
CA ALA A 250 20.67 -9.39 -24.20
C ALA A 250 21.95 -9.14 -23.40
N VAL A 251 23.11 -9.33 -24.03
CA VAL A 251 24.43 -9.11 -23.42
C VAL A 251 25.22 -8.08 -24.22
N PHE A 252 25.68 -7.03 -23.54
CA PHE A 252 26.56 -6.02 -24.08
C PHE A 252 28.00 -6.28 -23.63
N ALA A 253 28.79 -6.84 -24.53
CA ALA A 253 30.17 -7.25 -24.25
C ALA A 253 30.99 -7.26 -25.54
N ASP A 254 32.30 -7.06 -25.40
CA ASP A 254 33.28 -7.14 -26.49
C ASP A 254 34.26 -8.31 -26.27
N GLY A 255 34.83 -8.82 -27.35
CA GLY A 255 35.91 -9.81 -27.32
C GLY A 255 35.49 -11.14 -26.71
N ALA A 256 36.38 -11.74 -25.90
CA ALA A 256 36.18 -13.07 -25.30
C ALA A 256 34.89 -13.17 -24.47
N ALA A 257 34.49 -12.08 -23.81
CA ALA A 257 33.30 -12.06 -22.98
C ALA A 257 32.00 -12.14 -23.82
N ALA A 258 32.04 -11.73 -25.10
CA ALA A 258 30.94 -11.93 -26.04
C ALA A 258 30.80 -13.40 -26.46
N ASP A 259 31.91 -14.10 -26.64
CA ASP A 259 31.90 -15.52 -27.00
C ASP A 259 31.38 -16.37 -25.82
N ASP A 260 31.84 -16.07 -24.61
CA ASP A 260 31.32 -16.66 -23.37
C ASP A 260 29.80 -16.47 -23.21
N ALA A 261 29.28 -15.31 -23.64
CA ALA A 261 27.85 -15.02 -23.62
C ALA A 261 27.05 -15.89 -24.60
N ARG A 262 27.58 -16.08 -25.81
CA ARG A 262 26.97 -16.93 -26.84
C ARG A 262 26.96 -18.39 -26.40
N ASP A 263 28.05 -18.86 -25.81
CA ASP A 263 28.17 -20.22 -25.29
C ASP A 263 27.26 -20.48 -24.08
N ALA A 264 27.02 -19.46 -23.26
CA ALA A 264 26.03 -19.51 -22.19
C ALA A 264 24.57 -19.45 -22.70
N GLY A 265 24.38 -19.19 -23.99
CA GLY A 265 23.11 -19.19 -24.69
C GLY A 265 22.39 -17.84 -24.71
N ALA A 266 23.06 -16.71 -24.55
CA ALA A 266 22.39 -15.40 -24.70
C ALA A 266 21.70 -15.26 -26.07
N ASP A 267 20.50 -14.67 -26.10
CA ASP A 267 19.71 -14.54 -27.33
C ASP A 267 20.28 -13.45 -28.26
N ILE A 268 20.77 -12.37 -27.66
CA ILE A 268 21.35 -11.23 -28.37
C ILE A 268 22.67 -10.89 -27.70
N VAL A 269 23.75 -10.87 -28.49
CA VAL A 269 25.08 -10.50 -28.01
C VAL A 269 25.64 -9.45 -28.96
N GLY A 270 26.13 -8.33 -28.42
CA GLY A 270 26.74 -7.31 -29.26
C GLY A 270 27.57 -6.30 -28.48
N GLY A 271 28.52 -5.69 -29.18
CA GLY A 271 29.41 -4.66 -28.67
C GLY A 271 28.89 -3.25 -28.92
N SER A 272 29.80 -2.35 -29.29
CA SER A 272 29.51 -0.95 -29.64
C SER A 272 28.54 -0.79 -30.82
N GLU A 273 28.61 -1.67 -31.83
CA GLU A 273 27.74 -1.63 -33.01
C GLU A 273 26.25 -1.84 -32.64
N LEU A 274 25.97 -2.82 -31.76
CA LEU A 274 24.61 -3.06 -31.28
C LEU A 274 24.07 -1.86 -30.50
N VAL A 275 24.94 -1.18 -29.74
CA VAL A 275 24.58 0.04 -29.02
C VAL A 275 24.15 1.14 -29.99
N GLU A 276 24.87 1.32 -31.10
CA GLU A 276 24.53 2.31 -32.12
C GLU A 276 23.24 1.95 -32.86
N ASN A 277 23.03 0.69 -33.21
CA ASN A 277 21.83 0.20 -33.88
C ASN A 277 20.56 0.39 -33.02
N ILE A 278 20.66 0.20 -31.70
CA ILE A 278 19.56 0.49 -30.77
C ILE A 278 19.35 2.00 -30.63
N ARG A 279 20.43 2.79 -30.68
CA ARG A 279 20.35 4.25 -30.57
C ARG A 279 19.64 4.87 -31.76
N THR A 280 19.99 4.44 -32.98
CA THR A 280 19.39 4.90 -34.24
C THR A 280 17.98 4.36 -34.46
N GLY A 281 17.57 3.35 -33.68
CA GLY A 281 16.25 2.75 -33.74
C GLY A 281 16.10 1.68 -34.82
N GLN A 282 17.21 1.22 -35.41
CA GLN A 282 17.23 0.09 -36.34
C GLN A 282 16.90 -1.22 -35.63
N HIS A 283 17.33 -1.36 -34.37
CA HIS A 283 17.02 -2.52 -33.54
C HIS A 283 16.03 -2.16 -32.43
N LYS A 284 14.94 -2.93 -32.32
CA LYS A 284 13.94 -2.78 -31.25
C LYS A 284 14.42 -3.48 -29.97
N VAL A 285 14.13 -2.86 -28.83
CA VAL A 285 14.44 -3.41 -27.50
C VAL A 285 13.39 -4.47 -27.15
N ASP A 286 13.60 -5.69 -27.66
CA ASP A 286 12.69 -6.84 -27.50
C ASP A 286 13.29 -7.91 -26.56
N PHE A 287 13.88 -7.48 -25.44
CA PHE A 287 14.46 -8.35 -24.42
C PHE A 287 14.02 -7.96 -23.00
N ASP A 288 13.99 -8.93 -22.08
CA ASP A 288 13.53 -8.76 -20.71
C ASP A 288 14.68 -8.48 -19.72
N VAL A 289 15.88 -8.99 -20.00
CA VAL A 289 17.07 -8.82 -19.15
C VAL A 289 18.24 -8.36 -20.02
N CYS A 290 19.00 -7.40 -19.51
CA CYS A 290 20.14 -6.80 -20.18
C CYS A 290 21.35 -6.89 -19.26
N ILE A 291 22.39 -7.61 -19.67
CA ILE A 291 23.64 -7.81 -18.94
C ILE A 291 24.74 -7.03 -19.67
N ALA A 292 25.68 -6.44 -18.93
CA ALA A 292 26.79 -5.73 -19.54
C ALA A 292 28.10 -5.94 -18.76
N THR A 293 29.21 -5.81 -19.47
CA THR A 293 30.54 -5.68 -18.84
C THR A 293 30.82 -4.23 -18.42
N PRO A 294 31.63 -4.00 -17.37
CA PRO A 294 32.06 -2.66 -16.96
C PRO A 294 32.70 -1.83 -18.08
N SER A 295 33.44 -2.47 -18.99
CA SER A 295 34.06 -1.80 -20.14
C SER A 295 33.02 -1.23 -21.12
N MET A 296 31.93 -1.95 -21.37
CA MET A 296 30.89 -1.55 -22.32
C MET A 296 29.87 -0.57 -21.72
N MET A 297 29.86 -0.38 -20.40
CA MET A 297 28.84 0.43 -19.74
C MET A 297 28.83 1.90 -20.14
N GLU A 298 29.98 2.48 -20.50
CA GLU A 298 30.03 3.87 -20.97
C GLU A 298 29.22 4.06 -22.27
N HIS A 299 29.27 3.07 -23.16
CA HIS A 299 28.48 3.05 -24.38
C HIS A 299 27.00 2.79 -24.09
N VAL A 300 26.69 1.81 -23.22
CA VAL A 300 25.30 1.47 -22.84
C VAL A 300 24.59 2.63 -22.14
N LYS A 301 25.30 3.46 -21.38
CA LYS A 301 24.73 4.68 -20.76
C LYS A 301 24.13 5.65 -21.78
N LYS A 302 24.66 5.69 -23.01
CA LYS A 302 24.11 6.51 -24.11
C LYS A 302 22.70 6.06 -24.51
N LEU A 303 22.31 4.82 -24.19
CA LEU A 303 20.98 4.23 -24.41
C LEU A 303 20.00 4.40 -23.23
N SER A 304 20.31 5.25 -22.26
CA SER A 304 19.49 5.42 -21.05
C SER A 304 18.00 5.71 -21.30
N ARG A 305 17.66 6.39 -22.41
CA ARG A 305 16.27 6.68 -22.77
C ARG A 305 15.53 5.44 -23.28
N GLN A 306 16.23 4.56 -23.98
CA GLN A 306 15.72 3.31 -24.55
C GLN A 306 15.66 2.21 -23.48
N LEU A 307 16.71 2.04 -22.68
CA LEU A 307 16.88 0.97 -21.69
C LEU A 307 16.34 1.32 -20.28
N LYS A 308 15.19 2.01 -20.20
CA LYS A 308 14.63 2.60 -18.95
C LYS A 308 14.76 1.73 -17.70
N LYS A 309 13.97 0.65 -17.61
CA LYS A 309 13.96 -0.27 -16.46
C LYS A 309 14.95 -1.43 -16.59
N LEU A 310 15.54 -1.56 -17.79
CA LEU A 310 16.42 -2.65 -18.20
C LEU A 310 17.90 -2.27 -18.07
N MET A 311 18.22 -1.07 -17.57
CA MET A 311 19.61 -0.66 -17.40
C MET A 311 20.36 -1.66 -16.49
N PRO A 312 21.54 -2.14 -16.91
CA PRO A 312 22.39 -2.97 -16.07
C PRO A 312 22.84 -2.21 -14.81
N ASP A 313 22.67 -2.84 -13.65
CA ASP A 313 23.05 -2.29 -12.35
C ASP A 313 24.00 -3.25 -11.62
N SER A 314 25.05 -2.72 -11.00
CA SER A 314 25.97 -3.51 -10.15
C SER A 314 25.29 -4.09 -8.92
N LYS A 315 24.32 -3.36 -8.34
CA LYS A 315 23.51 -3.84 -7.21
C LYS A 315 22.65 -5.06 -7.54
N LYS A 316 22.23 -5.19 -8.80
CA LYS A 316 21.46 -6.34 -9.27
C LYS A 316 22.37 -7.50 -9.72
N GLY A 317 23.69 -7.33 -9.69
CA GLY A 317 24.65 -8.31 -10.22
C GLY A 317 24.63 -8.43 -11.75
N THR A 318 23.92 -7.52 -12.43
CA THR A 318 23.73 -7.54 -13.89
C THR A 318 24.87 -6.84 -14.63
N LEU A 319 25.66 -6.06 -13.89
CA LEU A 319 26.92 -5.51 -14.33
C LEU A 319 28.06 -6.34 -13.73
N THR A 320 28.67 -7.22 -14.54
CA THR A 320 29.68 -8.17 -14.08
C THR A 320 30.66 -8.54 -15.19
N ASN A 321 31.80 -9.11 -14.81
CA ASN A 321 32.73 -9.77 -15.74
C ASN A 321 32.35 -11.25 -15.94
N ASP A 322 31.69 -11.87 -14.97
CA ASP A 322 31.34 -13.30 -14.99
C ASP A 322 30.05 -13.55 -15.78
N ILE A 323 30.10 -13.35 -17.10
CA ILE A 323 28.90 -13.34 -17.97
C ILE A 323 28.23 -14.71 -18.02
N SER A 324 28.99 -15.80 -18.19
CA SER A 324 28.42 -17.13 -18.42
C SER A 324 27.53 -17.58 -17.27
N ARG A 325 27.92 -17.25 -16.03
CA ARG A 325 27.13 -17.53 -14.84
C ARG A 325 25.86 -16.68 -14.81
N VAL A 326 25.99 -15.38 -15.03
CA VAL A 326 24.86 -14.44 -14.92
C VAL A 326 23.83 -14.66 -16.03
N VAL A 327 24.26 -15.02 -17.24
CA VAL A 327 23.34 -15.40 -18.34
C VAL A 327 22.52 -16.63 -17.98
N LYS A 328 23.17 -17.67 -17.44
CA LYS A 328 22.47 -18.90 -16.99
C LYS A 328 21.47 -18.59 -15.88
N GLU A 329 21.85 -17.76 -14.90
CA GLU A 329 20.97 -17.34 -13.83
C GLU A 329 19.81 -16.44 -14.31
N ALA A 330 20.05 -15.58 -15.30
CA ALA A 330 19.03 -14.69 -15.87
C ALA A 330 18.00 -15.42 -16.73
N LYS A 331 18.38 -16.55 -17.35
CA LYS A 331 17.45 -17.40 -18.08
C LYS A 331 16.47 -18.14 -17.19
N VAL A 332 16.84 -18.40 -15.93
CA VAL A 332 15.93 -19.00 -14.96
C VAL A 332 14.84 -17.99 -14.62
N PRO A 333 13.55 -18.31 -14.85
CA PRO A 333 12.48 -17.37 -14.60
C PRO A 333 12.42 -17.01 -13.11
N SER A 334 12.53 -15.71 -12.83
CA SER A 334 12.48 -15.19 -11.47
C SER A 334 11.40 -14.11 -11.35
N VAL A 335 10.62 -14.20 -10.28
CA VAL A 335 9.55 -13.25 -9.99
C VAL A 335 10.08 -12.24 -8.99
N ARG A 336 10.19 -10.97 -9.41
CA ARG A 336 10.52 -9.87 -8.51
C ARG A 336 9.29 -9.49 -7.70
N PHE A 337 9.47 -9.34 -6.40
CA PHE A 337 8.44 -8.83 -5.52
C PHE A 337 8.96 -7.59 -4.80
N LYS A 338 8.07 -6.64 -4.61
CA LYS A 338 8.36 -5.38 -3.93
C LYS A 338 7.16 -4.99 -3.11
N LYS A 339 7.41 -4.39 -1.95
CA LYS A 339 6.37 -3.76 -1.14
C LYS A 339 5.88 -2.47 -1.82
N ASP A 340 4.57 -2.38 -2.00
CA ASP A 340 3.90 -1.20 -2.51
C ASP A 340 3.74 -0.11 -1.46
N LYS A 341 3.25 1.05 -1.92
CA LYS A 341 3.01 2.20 -1.04
C LYS A 341 2.01 1.91 0.08
N THR A 342 1.08 0.99 -0.18
CA THR A 342 0.05 0.51 0.75
C THR A 342 0.55 -0.58 1.71
N ALA A 343 1.87 -0.86 1.72
CA ALA A 343 2.47 -1.96 2.47
C ALA A 343 1.95 -3.35 2.07
N ILE A 344 1.57 -3.52 0.80
CA ILE A 344 1.13 -4.80 0.24
C ILE A 344 2.21 -5.31 -0.73
N VAL A 345 2.45 -6.62 -0.73
CA VAL A 345 3.28 -7.29 -1.73
C VAL A 345 2.39 -8.08 -2.67
N HIS A 346 2.53 -7.84 -3.96
CA HIS A 346 1.79 -8.53 -5.03
C HIS A 346 2.73 -9.44 -5.81
N VAL A 347 2.38 -10.72 -5.94
CA VAL A 347 3.19 -11.73 -6.64
C VAL A 347 2.32 -12.71 -7.39
N GLY A 348 2.67 -13.00 -8.64
CA GLY A 348 2.12 -14.15 -9.37
C GLY A 348 2.86 -15.42 -8.99
N LEU A 349 2.13 -16.47 -8.61
CA LEU A 349 2.67 -17.74 -8.13
C LEU A 349 2.62 -18.88 -9.15
N GLY A 350 1.85 -18.71 -10.23
CA GLY A 350 1.76 -19.68 -11.31
C GLY A 350 0.42 -19.62 -12.02
N LYS A 351 0.18 -20.54 -12.95
CA LYS A 351 -1.10 -20.67 -13.64
C LYS A 351 -2.07 -21.55 -12.85
N LEU A 352 -3.38 -21.29 -12.98
CA LEU A 352 -4.39 -22.15 -12.35
C LEU A 352 -4.43 -23.56 -12.94
N SER A 353 -3.94 -23.75 -14.17
CA SER A 353 -3.81 -25.07 -14.80
C SER A 353 -2.80 -25.99 -14.11
N PHE A 354 -1.93 -25.48 -13.23
CA PHE A 354 -0.95 -26.30 -12.51
C PHE A 354 -1.61 -27.21 -11.47
N PRO A 355 -1.01 -28.36 -11.14
CA PRO A 355 -1.54 -29.22 -10.09
C PRO A 355 -1.55 -28.51 -8.73
N ASP A 356 -2.48 -28.89 -7.85
CA ASP A 356 -2.63 -28.28 -6.52
C ASP A 356 -1.32 -28.31 -5.73
N GLU A 357 -0.55 -29.39 -5.85
CA GLU A 357 0.72 -29.57 -5.12
C GLU A 357 1.81 -28.60 -5.60
N ALA A 358 1.96 -28.42 -6.91
CA ALA A 358 2.90 -27.45 -7.48
C ALA A 358 2.60 -26.02 -7.02
N LEU A 359 1.33 -25.64 -6.97
CA LEU A 359 0.92 -24.32 -6.47
C LEU A 359 1.23 -24.16 -4.98
N ARG A 360 1.06 -25.20 -4.16
CA ARG A 360 1.41 -25.15 -2.74
C ARG A 360 2.91 -25.03 -2.52
N GLU A 361 3.72 -25.70 -3.32
CA GLU A 361 5.18 -25.58 -3.27
C GLU A 361 5.66 -24.20 -3.71
N ASN A 362 5.06 -23.62 -4.76
CA ASN A 362 5.33 -22.25 -5.19
C ASN A 362 4.98 -21.24 -4.10
N VAL A 363 3.85 -21.41 -3.40
CA VAL A 363 3.50 -20.59 -2.23
C VAL A 363 4.56 -20.74 -1.13
N GLY A 364 4.97 -21.97 -0.80
CA GLY A 364 6.00 -22.23 0.20
C GLY A 364 7.35 -21.58 -0.14
N CYS A 365 7.75 -21.66 -1.41
CA CYS A 365 8.96 -21.01 -1.94
C CYS A 365 8.89 -19.48 -1.77
N PHE A 366 7.76 -18.87 -2.17
CA PHE A 366 7.54 -17.43 -2.04
C PHE A 366 7.59 -16.98 -0.57
N VAL A 367 6.92 -17.71 0.31
CA VAL A 367 6.94 -17.42 1.76
C VAL A 367 8.36 -17.54 2.32
N ASN A 368 9.15 -18.51 1.88
CA ASN A 368 10.55 -18.63 2.30
C ASN A 368 11.37 -17.41 1.87
N ALA A 369 11.26 -17.01 0.61
CA ALA A 369 11.98 -15.85 0.08
C ALA A 369 11.54 -14.55 0.78
N LEU A 370 10.25 -14.39 1.11
CA LEU A 370 9.78 -13.27 1.93
C LEU A 370 10.45 -13.24 3.31
N LEU A 371 10.62 -14.39 3.97
CA LEU A 371 11.24 -14.45 5.29
C LEU A 371 12.74 -14.18 5.26
N ILE A 372 13.43 -14.59 4.19
CA ILE A 372 14.85 -14.29 3.97
C ILE A 372 15.06 -12.78 3.80
N GLU A 373 14.19 -12.13 3.04
CA GLU A 373 14.27 -10.69 2.76
C GLU A 373 13.69 -9.83 3.91
N LYS A 374 13.42 -10.42 5.08
CA LYS A 374 12.89 -9.68 6.23
C LYS A 374 13.90 -8.61 6.69
N PRO A 375 13.53 -7.31 6.69
CA PRO A 375 14.45 -6.25 7.07
C PRO A 375 14.84 -6.35 8.55
N ALA A 376 16.10 -6.05 8.86
CA ALA A 376 16.70 -6.26 10.18
C ALA A 376 16.04 -5.45 11.32
N GLY A 377 15.34 -4.35 11.00
CA GLY A 377 14.68 -3.46 11.97
C GLY A 377 13.34 -3.96 12.53
N LEU A 378 12.84 -5.11 12.08
CA LEU A 378 11.59 -5.69 12.59
C LEU A 378 11.85 -6.69 13.72
N LYS A 379 10.94 -6.74 14.70
CA LYS A 379 11.01 -7.70 15.80
C LYS A 379 11.11 -9.14 15.23
N LYS A 380 12.19 -9.84 15.58
CA LYS A 380 12.49 -11.20 15.11
C LYS A 380 11.83 -12.31 15.96
N SER A 381 11.00 -11.94 16.93
CA SER A 381 10.45 -12.89 17.92
C SER A 381 9.63 -14.03 17.33
N SER A 382 9.08 -13.88 16.12
CA SER A 382 8.50 -15.00 15.38
C SER A 382 8.70 -14.86 13.87
N LYS A 383 8.51 -15.97 13.13
CA LYS A 383 8.60 -16.00 11.66
C LYS A 383 7.67 -14.94 11.04
N PHE A 384 6.41 -14.87 11.49
CA PHE A 384 5.37 -14.05 10.84
C PHE A 384 4.87 -12.85 11.66
N ALA A 385 4.89 -12.89 13.00
CA ALA A 385 4.28 -11.83 13.81
C ALA A 385 5.04 -10.51 13.70
N GLY A 386 4.30 -9.43 13.49
CA GLY A 386 4.83 -8.08 13.26
C GLY A 386 5.51 -7.91 11.89
N TYR A 387 5.38 -8.88 10.98
CA TYR A 387 5.88 -8.80 9.62
C TYR A 387 4.76 -8.99 8.59
N VAL A 388 3.97 -10.07 8.73
CA VAL A 388 2.82 -10.38 7.88
C VAL A 388 1.54 -10.20 8.70
N ASP A 389 0.65 -9.31 8.25
CA ASP A 389 -0.65 -9.07 8.86
C ASP A 389 -1.71 -10.04 8.31
N SER A 390 -1.83 -10.10 6.98
CA SER A 390 -2.78 -10.98 6.31
C SER A 390 -2.25 -11.47 4.97
N PHE A 391 -2.65 -12.67 4.59
CA PHE A 391 -2.27 -13.31 3.34
C PHE A 391 -3.55 -13.69 2.59
N HIS A 392 -3.65 -13.24 1.34
CA HIS A 392 -4.77 -13.53 0.47
C HIS A 392 -4.26 -14.14 -0.83
N ILE A 393 -4.97 -15.15 -1.32
CA ILE A 393 -4.77 -15.67 -2.67
C ILE A 393 -5.99 -15.31 -3.51
N CYS A 394 -5.76 -14.92 -4.75
CA CYS A 394 -6.81 -14.70 -5.73
C CYS A 394 -6.40 -15.25 -7.09
N SER A 395 -7.41 -15.49 -7.92
CA SER A 395 -7.19 -15.55 -9.36
C SER A 395 -7.22 -14.13 -9.93
N THR A 396 -6.56 -13.89 -11.07
CA THR A 396 -6.57 -12.60 -11.80
C THR A 396 -7.97 -11.98 -11.93
N MET A 397 -9.04 -12.79 -12.05
CA MET A 397 -10.43 -12.30 -12.18
C MET A 397 -11.38 -12.88 -11.12
N GLY A 398 -10.82 -13.60 -10.15
CA GLY A 398 -11.58 -14.30 -9.13
C GLY A 398 -11.74 -13.48 -7.85
N PRO A 399 -12.59 -13.94 -6.93
CA PRO A 399 -12.61 -13.41 -5.56
C PRO A 399 -11.30 -13.75 -4.83
N SER A 400 -11.02 -13.03 -3.74
CA SER A 400 -9.88 -13.31 -2.87
C SER A 400 -10.26 -14.20 -1.68
N PHE A 401 -9.37 -15.13 -1.36
CA PHE A 401 -9.50 -16.07 -0.26
C PHE A 401 -8.44 -15.78 0.80
N PRO A 402 -8.83 -15.36 2.03
CA PRO A 402 -7.89 -15.19 3.13
C PRO A 402 -7.38 -16.56 3.63
N ILE A 403 -6.09 -16.64 3.89
CA ILE A 403 -5.42 -17.89 4.29
C ILE A 403 -4.94 -17.78 5.73
N SER A 404 -5.03 -18.90 6.47
CA SER A 404 -4.51 -18.98 7.82
C SER A 404 -2.97 -18.98 7.83
N ILE A 405 -2.37 -18.23 8.78
CA ILE A 405 -0.91 -18.17 8.95
C ILE A 405 -0.33 -19.56 9.28
N GLN A 406 -1.08 -20.38 10.01
CA GLN A 406 -0.70 -21.76 10.33
C GLN A 406 -0.53 -22.61 9.07
N SER A 407 -1.44 -22.49 8.10
CA SER A 407 -1.31 -23.21 6.83
C SER A 407 -0.07 -22.78 6.04
N LEU A 408 0.26 -21.49 6.06
CA LEU A 408 1.46 -20.96 5.41
C LEU A 408 2.74 -21.49 6.06
N SER A 409 2.78 -21.61 7.39
CA SER A 409 3.93 -22.23 8.07
C SER A 409 4.13 -23.69 7.66
N LEU A 410 3.05 -24.45 7.49
CA LEU A 410 3.13 -25.84 7.04
C LEU A 410 3.63 -25.93 5.58
N ALA A 411 3.19 -25.02 4.70
CA ALA A 411 3.67 -24.96 3.32
C ALA A 411 5.17 -24.61 3.24
N LEU A 412 5.61 -23.64 4.05
CA LEU A 412 7.01 -23.28 4.19
C LEU A 412 7.87 -24.47 4.66
N ASP A 413 7.45 -25.14 5.73
CA ASP A 413 8.21 -26.26 6.28
C ASP A 413 8.29 -27.44 5.29
N ARG A 414 7.25 -27.66 4.47
CA ARG A 414 7.28 -28.62 3.36
C ARG A 414 8.31 -28.24 2.29
N TYR A 415 8.32 -26.97 1.88
CA TYR A 415 9.30 -26.48 0.91
C TYR A 415 10.74 -26.60 1.44
N ASN A 416 10.98 -26.23 2.69
CA ASN A 416 12.32 -26.36 3.27
C ASN A 416 12.78 -27.83 3.34
N ARG A 417 11.87 -28.77 3.60
CA ARG A 417 12.19 -30.21 3.55
C ARG A 417 12.47 -30.72 2.15
N SER A 418 11.83 -30.16 1.10
CA SER A 418 12.12 -30.57 -0.27
C SER A 418 13.45 -30.02 -0.79
N GLN A 419 13.90 -28.86 -0.29
CA GLN A 419 15.21 -28.28 -0.65
C GLN A 419 16.41 -28.92 0.07
N LEU A 420 16.17 -29.58 1.21
CA LEU A 420 17.21 -30.30 1.96
C LEU A 420 17.44 -31.73 1.46
N ARG A 421 16.59 -32.23 0.57
CA ARG A 421 16.75 -33.51 -0.14
C ARG A 421 17.40 -33.26 -1.48
#